data_AF-A0A067S2W5-F1
#
_entry.id   AF-A0A067S2W5-F1
#
_cell.length_a   1.000
_cell.length_b   1.000
_cell.length_c   1.000
_cell.angle_alpha   90.00
_cell.angle_beta   90.00
_cell.angle_gamma   90.00
#
_symmetry.space_group_name_H-M   'P 1'
#
loop_
_entity.id
_entity.type
_entity.pdbx_description
1 polymer ?
#
loop_
_entity_poly.entity_id
_entity_poly.type
_entity_poly.pdbx_seq_one_letter_code
_entity_poly.pdbx_strand_id
1 'polypeptide(L)'
;MYYDKRFQLDPHFPLIAFNHEQIKESTSAGYLLAAKPKFDNISKRLLDIDINVLTELIKRMEDGERVSPESDEEKLCFQLIKDLDHVGQNVKGSITSKKYMRNEIWALISYFGAPSWFITFAPADIKHPICLYFADQNEKFSPLLRDENERFRLIAHNPVAGARFFHFICEMFIKHVLGVGKNHPGLYGNTNAYYGAVEQ
;
A
#
# COMPACT_ATOMS: atom_id res chain seq x y z
N MET A 1 10.92 3.31 -24.44
CA MET A 1 11.34 2.55 -23.24
C MET A 1 12.62 3.20 -22.73
N TYR A 2 12.84 3.36 -21.43
CA TYR A 2 14.14 3.88 -20.97
C TYR A 2 15.22 2.96 -21.53
N TYR A 3 16.17 3.54 -22.26
CA TYR A 3 17.25 2.80 -22.91
C TYR A 3 18.13 2.07 -21.89
N ASP A 4 18.20 2.61 -20.68
CA ASP A 4 19.04 2.11 -19.60
C ASP A 4 18.24 1.37 -18.52
N LYS A 5 18.57 0.08 -18.32
CA LYS A 5 17.99 -0.79 -17.28
C LYS A 5 18.93 -1.04 -16.11
N ARG A 6 20.09 -0.37 -16.01
CA ARG A 6 21.10 -0.62 -14.95
C ARG A 6 20.50 -0.59 -13.55
N PHE A 7 19.68 0.41 -13.23
CA PHE A 7 19.01 0.49 -11.92
C PHE A 7 17.91 -0.55 -11.70
N GLN A 8 17.30 -1.07 -12.77
CA GLN A 8 16.26 -2.09 -12.68
C GLN A 8 16.85 -3.49 -12.44
N LEU A 9 18.05 -3.71 -12.96
CA LEU A 9 18.81 -4.96 -12.85
C LEU A 9 19.71 -5.01 -11.61
N ASP A 10 19.91 -3.87 -10.94
CA ASP A 10 20.64 -3.84 -9.68
C ASP A 10 19.80 -4.52 -8.58
N PRO A 11 20.33 -5.56 -7.90
CA PRO A 11 19.56 -6.33 -6.94
C PRO A 11 19.22 -5.56 -5.66
N HIS A 12 19.95 -4.47 -5.35
CA HIS A 12 19.77 -3.70 -4.11
C HIS A 12 19.06 -2.37 -4.35
N PHE A 13 19.19 -1.78 -5.55
CA PHE A 13 18.67 -0.45 -5.83
C PHE A 13 17.16 -0.32 -5.56
N PRO A 14 16.27 -1.24 -5.98
CA PRO A 14 14.85 -1.13 -5.66
C PRO A 14 14.58 -1.07 -4.16
N LEU A 15 15.28 -1.90 -3.37
CA LEU A 15 15.16 -1.93 -1.92
C LEU A 15 15.69 -0.64 -1.29
N ILE A 16 16.87 -0.17 -1.71
CA ILE A 16 17.47 1.07 -1.21
C ILE A 16 16.59 2.28 -1.55
N ALA A 17 16.11 2.36 -2.79
CA ALA A 17 15.23 3.44 -3.24
C ALA A 17 13.92 3.45 -2.46
N PHE A 18 13.29 2.28 -2.26
CA PHE A 18 12.10 2.14 -1.44
C PHE A 18 12.35 2.55 0.02
N ASN A 19 13.46 2.11 0.61
CA ASN A 19 13.83 2.50 1.98
C ASN A 19 14.05 4.01 2.10
N HIS A 20 14.74 4.64 1.13
CA HIS A 20 14.91 6.09 1.10
C HIS A 20 13.57 6.82 0.95
N GLU A 21 12.64 6.32 0.15
CA GLU A 21 11.29 6.88 0.05
C GLU A 21 10.56 6.80 1.39
N GLN A 22 10.56 5.62 2.04
CA GLN A 22 9.96 5.41 3.36
C GLN A 22 10.56 6.32 4.44
N ILE A 23 11.90 6.44 4.47
CA ILE A 23 12.60 7.34 5.41
C ILE A 23 12.19 8.78 5.13
N LYS A 24 12.19 9.22 3.87
CA LYS A 24 11.81 10.58 3.48
C LYS A 24 10.36 10.89 3.86
N GLU A 25 9.42 10.00 3.56
CA GLU A 25 8.00 10.13 3.93
C GLU A 25 7.86 10.24 5.46
N SER A 26 8.55 9.37 6.20
CA SER A 26 8.54 9.35 7.67
C SER A 26 9.14 10.62 8.29
N THR A 27 10.30 11.07 7.80
CA THR A 27 10.95 12.30 8.26
C THR A 27 10.09 13.53 7.95
N SER A 28 9.51 13.59 6.75
CA SER A 28 8.62 14.71 6.37
C SER A 28 7.37 14.76 7.25
N ALA A 29 6.77 13.60 7.52
CA ALA A 29 5.64 13.48 8.43
C ALA A 29 6.01 13.93 9.85
N GLY A 30 7.14 13.45 10.38
CA GLY A 30 7.67 13.85 11.69
C GLY A 30 7.88 15.36 11.79
N TYR A 31 8.51 15.97 10.78
CA TYR A 31 8.70 17.42 10.71
C TYR A 31 7.38 18.19 10.75
N LEU A 32 6.40 17.80 9.91
CA LEU A 32 5.08 18.43 9.88
C LEU A 32 4.34 18.32 11.21
N LEU A 33 4.61 17.29 12.01
CA LEU A 33 3.98 17.09 13.32
C LEU A 33 4.67 17.90 14.40
N ALA A 34 6.00 17.96 14.39
CA ALA A 34 6.77 18.84 15.26
C ALA A 34 6.40 20.32 15.06
N ALA A 35 6.04 20.70 13.83
CA ALA A 35 5.57 22.04 13.51
C ALA A 35 4.12 22.34 13.96
N LYS A 36 3.36 21.35 14.45
CA LYS A 36 1.97 21.58 14.91
C LYS A 36 1.94 22.15 16.33
N PRO A 37 1.00 23.06 16.64
CA PRO A 37 0.81 23.59 18.00
C PRO A 37 0.53 22.54 19.08
N LYS A 38 0.12 21.33 18.68
CA LYS A 38 -0.17 20.22 19.59
C LYS A 38 1.08 19.44 20.02
N PHE A 39 2.24 19.66 19.39
CA PHE A 39 3.45 18.87 19.64
C PHE A 39 3.87 18.89 21.11
N ASP A 40 3.93 20.06 21.74
CA ASP A 40 4.32 20.18 23.15
C ASP A 40 3.42 19.36 24.09
N ASN A 41 2.12 19.29 23.79
CA ASN A 41 1.17 18.50 24.57
C ASN A 41 1.36 16.99 24.33
N ILE A 42 1.74 16.58 23.13
CA ILE A 42 2.07 15.18 22.81
C ILE A 42 3.35 14.79 23.56
N SER A 43 4.39 15.62 23.50
CA SER A 43 5.66 15.38 24.19
C SER A 43 5.49 15.31 25.71
N LYS A 44 4.73 16.22 26.32
CA LYS A 44 4.41 16.15 27.75
C LYS A 44 3.70 14.85 28.09
N ARG A 45 2.66 14.49 27.33
CA ARG A 45 1.93 13.24 27.59
C ARG A 45 2.80 11.99 27.43
N LEU A 46 3.74 12.00 26.48
CA LEU A 46 4.69 10.91 26.30
C LEU A 46 5.62 10.74 27.51
N LEU A 47 6.02 11.85 28.15
CA LEU A 47 6.88 11.84 29.33
C LEU A 47 6.12 11.54 30.63
N ASP A 48 4.85 11.95 30.70
CA ASP A 48 4.03 11.88 31.91
C ASP A 48 3.18 10.59 31.98
N ILE A 49 3.24 9.71 30.97
CA ILE A 49 2.42 8.50 30.92
C ILE A 49 2.86 7.47 31.95
N ASP A 50 1.89 6.82 32.61
CA ASP A 50 2.17 5.66 33.46
C ASP A 50 2.45 4.43 32.61
N ILE A 51 3.71 3.99 32.64
CA ILE A 51 4.20 2.83 31.88
C ILE A 51 3.53 1.53 32.35
N ASN A 52 3.15 1.42 33.63
CA ASN A 52 2.50 0.22 34.15
C ASN A 52 1.09 0.07 33.58
N VAL A 53 0.32 1.18 33.57
CA VAL A 53 -1.02 1.22 32.97
C VAL A 53 -0.94 0.90 31.48
N LEU A 54 0.03 1.49 30.76
CA LEU A 54 0.23 1.18 29.34
C LEU A 54 0.56 -0.30 29.11
N THR A 55 1.40 -0.91 29.97
CA THR A 55 1.77 -2.32 29.86
C THR A 55 0.60 -3.25 30.13
N GLU A 56 -0.25 -2.91 31.10
CA GLU A 56 -1.47 -3.67 31.40
C GLU A 56 -2.48 -3.59 30.23
N LEU A 57 -2.66 -2.40 29.67
CA LEU A 57 -3.48 -2.20 28.47
C LEU A 57 -2.98 -3.04 27.29
N ILE A 58 -1.66 -3.06 27.04
CA ILE A 58 -1.07 -3.87 25.98
C ILE A 58 -1.38 -5.36 26.18
N LYS A 59 -1.18 -5.88 27.40
CA LYS A 59 -1.48 -7.30 27.70
C LYS A 59 -2.94 -7.66 27.43
N ARG A 60 -3.87 -6.84 27.92
CA ARG A 60 -5.32 -7.04 27.68
C ARG A 60 -5.65 -7.02 26.18
N MET A 61 -5.02 -6.13 25.42
CA MET A 61 -5.18 -6.07 23.96
C MET A 61 -4.57 -7.29 23.24
N GLU A 62 -3.43 -7.81 23.71
CA GLU A 62 -2.80 -9.03 23.18
C GLU A 62 -3.64 -10.28 23.44
N ASP A 63 -4.31 -10.34 24.59
CA ASP A 63 -5.25 -11.42 24.96
C ASP A 63 -6.56 -11.38 24.15
N GLY A 64 -6.72 -10.39 23.26
CA GLY A 64 -7.87 -10.26 22.37
C GLY A 64 -9.07 -9.55 23.00
N GLU A 65 -8.90 -8.93 24.18
CA GLU A 65 -9.97 -8.18 24.80
C GLU A 65 -10.29 -6.90 24.02
N ARG A 66 -11.58 -6.55 23.96
CA ARG A 66 -12.00 -5.25 23.45
C ARG A 66 -11.84 -4.22 24.57
N VAL A 67 -10.63 -3.68 24.69
CA VAL A 67 -10.28 -2.73 25.74
C VAL A 67 -10.88 -1.34 25.43
N SER A 68 -11.66 -0.82 26.38
CA SER A 68 -12.10 0.58 26.42
C SER A 68 -11.51 1.26 27.65
N PRO A 69 -10.99 2.49 27.54
CA PRO A 69 -10.41 3.18 28.68
C PRO A 69 -11.50 3.59 29.68
N GLU A 70 -11.36 3.15 30.92
CA GLU A 70 -12.25 3.44 32.04
C GLU A 70 -11.64 4.51 32.95
N SER A 71 -10.35 4.40 33.27
CA SER A 71 -9.62 5.36 34.10
C SER A 71 -9.11 6.57 33.30
N ASP A 72 -8.79 7.66 33.99
CA ASP A 72 -8.23 8.85 33.33
C ASP A 72 -6.80 8.59 32.82
N GLU A 73 -6.04 7.74 33.49
CA GLU A 73 -4.73 7.25 33.06
C GLU A 73 -4.83 6.39 31.80
N GLU A 74 -5.82 5.49 31.73
CA GLU A 74 -6.09 4.71 30.52
C GLU A 74 -6.50 5.61 29.35
N LYS A 75 -7.34 6.63 29.60
CA LYS A 75 -7.71 7.61 28.55
C LYS A 75 -6.49 8.36 28.03
N LEU A 76 -5.54 8.71 28.90
CA LEU A 76 -4.27 9.34 28.50
C LEU A 76 -3.44 8.39 27.63
N CYS A 77 -3.38 7.11 27.96
CA CYS A 77 -2.72 6.09 27.15
C CYS A 77 -3.35 5.97 25.75
N PHE A 78 -4.67 5.88 25.67
CA PHE A 78 -5.39 5.84 24.39
C PHE A 78 -5.22 7.12 23.58
N GLN A 79 -5.19 8.29 24.23
CA GLN A 79 -4.96 9.55 23.55
C GLN A 79 -3.51 9.65 23.04
N LEU A 80 -2.52 9.09 23.73
CA LEU A 80 -1.15 8.96 23.23
C LEU A 80 -1.10 8.04 22.00
N ILE A 81 -1.70 6.85 22.08
CA ILE A 81 -1.77 5.92 20.94
C ILE A 81 -2.41 6.59 19.72
N LYS A 82 -3.50 7.34 19.92
CA LYS A 82 -4.16 8.11 18.86
C LYS A 82 -3.26 9.20 18.27
N ASP A 83 -2.51 9.90 19.10
CA ASP A 83 -1.58 10.93 18.65
C ASP A 83 -0.40 10.32 17.87
N LEU A 84 0.05 9.11 18.24
CA LEU A 84 1.05 8.32 17.51
C LEU A 84 0.51 7.72 16.19
N ASP A 85 -0.73 7.21 16.19
CA ASP A 85 -1.39 6.73 14.98
C ASP A 85 -1.46 7.84 13.91
N HIS A 86 -1.72 9.08 14.33
CA HIS A 86 -1.73 10.26 13.46
C HIS A 86 -0.35 10.51 12.81
N VAL A 87 0.73 10.12 13.48
CA VAL A 87 2.11 10.19 12.93
C VAL A 87 2.31 9.15 11.83
N GLY A 88 1.86 7.92 12.07
CA GLY A 88 2.03 6.79 11.14
C GLY A 88 1.20 6.87 9.86
N GLN A 89 0.27 7.83 9.74
CA GLN A 89 -0.62 7.96 8.57
C GLN A 89 0.13 8.08 7.24
N ASN A 90 1.23 8.83 7.21
CA ASN A 90 1.94 9.14 5.97
C ASN A 90 2.93 8.05 5.54
N VAL A 91 3.09 7.00 6.35
CA VAL A 91 3.94 5.86 6.03
C VAL A 91 3.10 4.82 5.31
N LYS A 92 3.40 4.59 4.03
CA LYS A 92 2.69 3.58 3.23
C LYS A 92 2.77 2.21 3.90
N GLY A 93 1.64 1.53 3.99
CA GLY A 93 1.55 0.18 4.59
C GLY A 93 1.47 0.13 6.12
N SER A 94 1.50 1.28 6.79
CA SER A 94 1.26 1.35 8.23
C SER A 94 -0.15 0.86 8.60
N ILE A 95 -0.34 0.48 9.87
CA ILE A 95 -1.66 0.13 10.43
C ILE A 95 -2.64 1.28 10.22
N THR A 96 -2.18 2.52 10.41
CA THR A 96 -3.00 3.71 10.19
C THR A 96 -3.42 3.83 8.72
N SER A 97 -2.51 3.63 7.76
CA SER A 97 -2.84 3.66 6.32
C SER A 97 -3.91 2.62 5.97
N LYS A 98 -3.80 1.38 6.49
CA LYS A 98 -4.81 0.33 6.32
C LYS A 98 -6.17 0.72 6.91
N LYS A 99 -6.18 1.36 8.09
CA LYS A 99 -7.41 1.89 8.72
C LYS A 99 -8.08 2.97 7.87
N TYR A 100 -7.30 3.86 7.25
CA TYR A 100 -7.84 4.88 6.34
C TYR A 100 -8.45 4.27 5.07
N MET A 101 -7.76 3.34 4.42
CA MET A 101 -8.31 2.63 3.25
C MET A 101 -9.66 1.96 3.58
N ARG A 102 -9.76 1.35 4.76
CA ARG A 102 -11.03 0.78 5.24
C ARG A 102 -12.12 1.84 5.40
N ASN A 103 -11.79 3.02 5.96
CA ASN A 103 -12.74 4.11 6.09
C ASN A 103 -13.19 4.67 4.74
N GLU A 104 -12.29 4.75 3.76
CA GLU A 104 -12.63 5.15 2.38
C GLU A 104 -13.60 4.16 1.72
N ILE A 105 -13.37 2.85 1.89
CA ILE A 105 -14.30 1.81 1.44
C ILE A 105 -15.67 1.97 2.11
N TRP A 106 -15.72 2.19 3.43
CA TRP A 106 -16.99 2.43 4.13
C TRP A 106 -17.72 3.68 3.65
N ALA A 107 -17.00 4.77 3.38
CA ALA A 107 -17.58 5.98 2.83
C ALA A 107 -18.16 5.73 1.43
N LEU A 108 -17.45 4.96 0.60
CA LEU A 108 -17.91 4.58 -0.74
C LEU A 108 -19.18 3.73 -0.67
N ILE A 109 -19.23 2.75 0.24
CA ILE A 109 -20.41 1.90 0.48
C ILE A 109 -21.58 2.73 0.99
N SER A 110 -21.33 3.67 1.90
CA SER A 110 -22.38 4.55 2.43
C SER A 110 -23.00 5.43 1.35
N TYR A 111 -22.24 5.81 0.31
CA TYR A 111 -22.71 6.71 -0.74
C TYR A 111 -23.30 5.97 -1.95
N PHE A 112 -22.64 4.91 -2.42
CA PHE A 112 -23.04 4.16 -3.62
C PHE A 112 -23.83 2.87 -3.31
N GLY A 113 -23.90 2.45 -2.06
CA GLY A 113 -24.46 1.16 -1.64
C GLY A 113 -23.42 0.04 -1.63
N ALA A 114 -23.89 -1.17 -1.33
CA ALA A 114 -23.02 -2.35 -1.26
C ALA A 114 -22.38 -2.67 -2.63
N PRO A 115 -21.10 -3.11 -2.67
CA PRO A 115 -20.44 -3.45 -3.92
C PRO A 115 -21.12 -4.68 -4.54
N SER A 116 -21.38 -4.63 -5.84
CA SER A 116 -21.90 -5.79 -6.59
C SER A 116 -20.83 -6.85 -6.83
N TRP A 117 -19.55 -6.45 -6.85
CA TRP A 117 -18.42 -7.33 -7.15
C TRP A 117 -17.26 -7.07 -6.20
N PHE A 118 -16.66 -8.16 -5.72
CA PHE A 118 -15.37 -8.17 -5.03
C PHE A 118 -14.41 -9.02 -5.87
N ILE A 119 -13.36 -8.40 -6.42
CA ILE A 119 -12.49 -9.03 -7.42
C ILE A 119 -11.05 -9.02 -6.91
N THR A 120 -10.45 -10.21 -6.87
CA THR A 120 -9.02 -10.40 -6.63
C THR A 120 -8.42 -11.12 -7.83
N PHE A 121 -7.31 -10.60 -8.37
CA PHE A 121 -6.58 -11.28 -9.43
C PHE A 121 -5.07 -11.04 -9.29
N ALA A 122 -4.29 -12.04 -9.69
CA ALA A 122 -2.83 -11.99 -9.70
C ALA A 122 -2.34 -12.24 -11.14
N PRO A 123 -1.81 -11.24 -11.84
CA PRO A 123 -1.27 -11.40 -13.20
C PRO A 123 -0.10 -12.40 -13.21
N ALA A 124 -0.15 -13.39 -14.10
CA ALA A 124 0.90 -14.41 -14.25
C ALA A 124 2.09 -13.88 -15.07
N ASP A 125 3.00 -13.17 -14.41
CA ASP A 125 4.21 -12.55 -14.96
C ASP A 125 5.09 -13.51 -15.81
N ILE A 126 5.41 -14.70 -15.30
CA ILE A 126 6.30 -15.68 -15.97
C ILE A 126 5.74 -16.20 -17.29
N LYS A 127 4.43 -16.16 -17.47
CA LYS A 127 3.76 -16.69 -18.66
C LYS A 127 3.33 -15.59 -19.63
N HIS A 128 3.43 -14.31 -19.24
CA HIS A 128 2.86 -13.23 -20.03
C HIS A 128 3.90 -12.57 -20.96
N PRO A 129 3.68 -12.56 -22.30
CA PRO A 129 4.63 -11.99 -23.26
C PRO A 129 5.02 -10.53 -22.97
N ILE A 130 4.08 -9.71 -22.50
CA ILE A 130 4.36 -8.31 -22.11
C ILE A 130 5.34 -8.23 -20.93
N CYS A 131 5.20 -9.10 -19.92
CA CYS A 131 6.12 -9.09 -18.78
C CYS A 131 7.53 -9.50 -19.22
N LEU A 132 7.62 -10.55 -20.03
CA LEU A 132 8.89 -11.00 -20.61
C LEU A 132 9.54 -9.89 -21.45
N TYR A 133 8.76 -9.16 -22.24
CA TYR A 133 9.25 -8.01 -22.98
C TYR A 133 9.74 -6.86 -22.08
N PHE A 134 9.05 -6.58 -20.97
CA PHE A 134 9.52 -5.58 -20.02
C PHE A 134 10.82 -6.00 -19.34
N ALA A 135 10.99 -7.30 -19.09
CA ALA A 135 12.18 -7.85 -18.45
C ALA A 135 13.37 -7.92 -19.42
N ASP A 136 13.11 -8.22 -20.70
CA ASP A 136 14.11 -8.39 -21.75
C ASP A 136 14.78 -7.10 -22.21
N GLN A 137 15.97 -7.16 -22.80
CA GLN A 137 16.70 -5.98 -23.26
C GLN A 137 16.34 -5.53 -24.69
N ASN A 138 15.52 -6.31 -25.41
CA ASN A 138 15.15 -5.99 -26.78
C ASN A 138 14.25 -4.75 -26.87
N GLU A 139 14.58 -3.85 -27.80
CA GLU A 139 13.81 -2.61 -28.05
C GLU A 139 12.49 -2.88 -28.78
N LYS A 140 12.42 -3.99 -29.54
CA LYS A 140 11.24 -4.38 -30.31
C LYS A 140 10.52 -5.54 -29.64
N PHE A 141 9.22 -5.39 -29.45
CA PHE A 141 8.37 -6.48 -28.98
C PHE A 141 8.33 -7.60 -30.02
N SER A 142 8.62 -8.83 -29.58
CA SER A 142 8.44 -10.05 -30.34
C SER A 142 7.88 -11.14 -29.42
N PRO A 143 6.78 -11.82 -29.79
CA PRO A 143 6.19 -12.89 -29.00
C PRO A 143 7.00 -14.19 -29.18
N LEU A 144 8.29 -14.15 -28.85
CA LEU A 144 9.14 -15.33 -28.89
C LEU A 144 8.74 -16.27 -27.75
N LEU A 145 8.48 -17.54 -28.09
CA LEU A 145 8.31 -18.59 -27.10
C LEU A 145 9.69 -18.89 -26.49
N ARG A 146 9.82 -18.61 -25.19
CA ARG A 146 11.05 -18.85 -24.41
C ARG A 146 10.90 -20.11 -23.57
N ASP A 147 12.03 -20.77 -23.32
CA ASP A 147 12.09 -21.88 -22.38
C ASP A 147 11.67 -21.44 -20.97
N GLU A 148 11.14 -22.36 -20.18
CA GLU A 148 10.73 -22.09 -18.80
C GLU A 148 11.86 -21.51 -17.95
N ASN A 149 13.06 -22.11 -18.00
CA ASN A 149 14.20 -21.65 -17.20
C ASN A 149 14.71 -20.27 -17.64
N GLU A 150 14.55 -19.94 -18.92
CA GLU A 150 14.88 -18.61 -19.43
C GLU A 150 13.91 -17.57 -18.88
N ARG A 151 12.60 -17.84 -18.92
CA ARG A 151 11.56 -16.92 -18.40
C ARG A 151 11.74 -16.64 -16.91
N PHE A 152 11.99 -17.68 -16.11
CA PHE A 152 12.25 -17.53 -14.68
C PHE A 152 13.47 -16.64 -14.41
N ARG A 153 14.60 -16.93 -15.06
CA ARG A 153 15.82 -16.13 -14.88
C ARG A 153 15.59 -14.68 -15.28
N LEU A 154 14.91 -14.45 -16.40
CA LEU A 154 14.68 -13.11 -16.92
C LEU A 154 13.90 -12.23 -15.94
N ILE A 155 12.83 -12.77 -15.34
CA ILE A 155 12.01 -12.04 -14.36
C ILE A 155 12.75 -11.88 -13.03
N ALA A 156 13.43 -12.93 -12.56
CA ALA A 156 14.18 -12.89 -11.31
C ALA A 156 15.29 -11.82 -11.33
N HIS A 157 15.92 -11.58 -12.48
CA HIS A 157 16.96 -10.56 -12.64
C HIS A 157 16.41 -9.14 -12.85
N ASN A 158 15.09 -8.98 -13.05
CA ASN A 158 14.47 -7.68 -13.29
C ASN A 158 13.12 -7.57 -12.56
N PRO A 159 13.12 -7.42 -11.23
CA PRO A 159 11.88 -7.30 -10.44
C PRO A 159 11.04 -6.08 -10.84
N VAL A 160 11.69 -5.02 -11.36
CA VAL A 160 10.99 -3.82 -11.86
C VAL A 160 10.09 -4.15 -13.06
N ALA A 161 10.48 -5.10 -13.91
CA ALA A 161 9.64 -5.54 -15.01
C ALA A 161 8.33 -6.17 -14.51
N GLY A 162 8.39 -7.00 -13.47
CA GLY A 162 7.22 -7.56 -12.80
C GLY A 162 6.30 -6.48 -12.25
N ALA A 163 6.85 -5.51 -11.51
CA ALA A 163 6.08 -4.38 -10.96
C ALA A 163 5.40 -3.54 -12.05
N ARG A 164 6.12 -3.24 -13.15
CA ARG A 164 5.55 -2.49 -14.29
C ARG A 164 4.48 -3.28 -15.02
N PHE A 165 4.69 -4.58 -15.19
CA PHE A 165 3.70 -5.46 -15.79
C PHE A 165 2.44 -5.53 -14.94
N PHE A 166 2.58 -5.73 -13.62
CA PHE A 166 1.47 -5.74 -12.69
C PHE A 166 0.65 -4.45 -12.79
N HIS A 167 1.32 -3.29 -12.70
CA HIS A 167 0.67 -1.99 -12.84
C HIS A 167 -0.06 -1.84 -14.18
N PHE A 168 0.59 -2.21 -15.29
CA PHE A 168 -0.02 -2.17 -16.61
C PHE A 168 -1.28 -3.04 -16.70
N ILE A 169 -1.26 -4.27 -16.16
CA ILE A 169 -2.44 -5.14 -16.18
C ILE A 169 -3.55 -4.59 -15.29
N CYS A 170 -3.24 -4.04 -14.11
CA CYS A 170 -4.24 -3.38 -13.27
C CYS A 170 -4.91 -2.20 -13.97
N GLU A 171 -4.14 -1.33 -14.64
CA GLU A 171 -4.70 -0.23 -15.42
C GLU A 171 -5.56 -0.73 -16.58
N MET A 172 -5.10 -1.75 -17.31
CA MET A 172 -5.89 -2.32 -18.41
C MET A 172 -7.17 -2.98 -17.90
N PHE A 173 -7.14 -3.64 -16.74
CA PHE A 173 -8.31 -4.22 -16.11
C PHE A 173 -9.34 -3.14 -15.74
N ILE A 174 -8.92 -2.09 -15.04
CA ILE A 174 -9.80 -0.97 -14.66
C ILE A 174 -10.40 -0.29 -15.90
N LYS A 175 -9.57 -0.08 -16.92
CA LYS A 175 -9.97 0.62 -18.14
C LYS A 175 -10.90 -0.21 -19.04
N HIS A 176 -10.54 -1.47 -19.31
CA HIS A 176 -11.19 -2.28 -20.34
C HIS A 176 -12.15 -3.32 -19.79
N VAL A 177 -11.85 -3.91 -18.63
CA VAL A 177 -12.75 -4.90 -18.00
C VAL A 177 -13.82 -4.20 -17.17
N LEU A 178 -13.45 -3.21 -16.35
CA LEU A 178 -14.44 -2.43 -15.59
C LEU A 178 -15.05 -1.29 -16.43
N GLY A 179 -14.41 -0.85 -17.51
CA GLY A 179 -14.94 0.22 -18.35
C GLY A 179 -14.85 1.62 -17.71
N VAL A 180 -13.98 1.81 -16.71
CA VAL A 180 -13.84 3.09 -16.01
C VAL A 180 -13.28 4.15 -16.96
N GLY A 181 -13.96 5.31 -17.05
CA GLY A 181 -13.55 6.39 -17.94
C GLY A 181 -13.66 6.05 -19.43
N LYS A 182 -14.59 5.17 -19.79
CA LYS A 182 -14.92 4.81 -21.17
C LYS A 182 -16.38 5.09 -21.50
N ASN A 183 -16.63 5.32 -22.79
CA ASN A 183 -17.98 5.53 -23.33
C ASN A 183 -18.69 4.20 -23.67
N HIS A 184 -18.20 3.08 -23.13
CA HIS A 184 -18.78 1.76 -23.31
C HIS A 184 -18.92 1.09 -21.93
N PRO A 185 -19.92 0.22 -21.74
CA PRO A 185 -19.99 -0.60 -20.52
C PRO A 185 -18.75 -1.50 -20.41
N GLY A 186 -18.33 -1.77 -19.18
CA GLY A 186 -17.38 -2.83 -18.89
C GLY A 186 -18.04 -4.21 -19.00
N LEU A 187 -17.26 -5.26 -18.76
CA LEU A 187 -17.72 -6.64 -18.75
C LEU A 187 -18.86 -6.87 -17.74
N TYR A 188 -18.82 -6.15 -16.62
CA TYR A 188 -19.81 -6.23 -15.54
C TYR A 188 -20.92 -5.16 -15.64
N GLY A 189 -21.02 -4.47 -16.78
CA GLY A 189 -21.96 -3.36 -16.98
C GLY A 189 -21.32 -1.99 -16.76
N ASN A 190 -22.14 -0.99 -16.44
CA ASN A 190 -21.66 0.38 -16.19
C ASN A 190 -21.09 0.49 -14.79
N THR A 191 -19.81 0.88 -14.67
CA THR A 191 -19.16 1.06 -13.37
C THR A 191 -19.52 2.42 -12.76
N ASN A 192 -20.27 2.40 -11.67
CA ASN A 192 -20.64 3.62 -10.93
C ASN A 192 -19.50 4.09 -10.00
N ALA A 193 -18.81 3.15 -9.37
CA ALA A 193 -17.69 3.42 -8.47
C ALA A 193 -16.78 2.19 -8.39
N TYR A 194 -15.51 2.39 -8.05
CA TYR A 194 -14.58 1.32 -7.73
C TYR A 194 -13.61 1.78 -6.64
N TYR A 195 -13.09 0.81 -5.88
CA TYR A 195 -11.98 1.02 -4.95
C TYR A 195 -10.95 -0.07 -5.20
N GLY A 196 -9.70 0.33 -5.43
CA GLY A 196 -8.60 -0.59 -5.73
C GLY A 196 -7.55 -0.55 -4.62
N ALA A 197 -7.15 -1.72 -4.13
CA ALA A 197 -6.04 -1.88 -3.21
C ALA A 197 -5.10 -2.97 -3.73
N VAL A 198 -3.82 -2.84 -3.42
CA VAL A 198 -2.80 -3.87 -3.68
C VAL A 198 -2.44 -4.48 -2.34
N GLU A 199 -2.48 -5.81 -2.26
CA GLU A 199 -2.02 -6.54 -1.08
C GLU A 199 -0.51 -6.32 -0.92
N GLN A 200 -0.10 -5.93 0.29
CA GLN A 200 1.30 -5.66 0.66
C GLN A 200 1.80 -6.73 1.61
#